data_AF-B6WSX7-F1
#
_entry.id   AF-B6WSX7-F1
#
_cell.length_a   1.000
_cell.length_b   1.000
_cell.length_c   1.000
_cell.angle_alpha   90.00
_cell.angle_beta   90.00
_cell.angle_gamma   90.00
#
_symmetry.space_group_name_H-M   'P 1'
#
loop_
_entity.id
_entity.type
_entity.pdbx_description
1 polymer ?
#
loop_
_entity_poly.entity_id
_entity_poly.type
_entity_poly.pdbx_seq_one_letter_code
_entity_poly.pdbx_strand_id
1 'polypeptide(L)'
;MGYYSEVGLTISAAGYKQLTGKLTTLEDSELRTVVENLLAHADTHYTSKEGDQLWFWNWTKWYSTFPEINWLQAQLNELDAQDFYFIRIGEEFDDVETDGSWCENPFEMEVSRGISMREAIEA
;
A
#
# COMPACT_ATOMS: atom_id res chain seq x y z
N MET A 1 0.18 -22.63 -6.74
CA MET A 1 1.13 -21.62 -7.24
C MET A 1 0.33 -20.34 -7.46
N GLY A 2 0.86 -19.18 -7.07
CA GLY A 2 0.18 -17.90 -7.21
C GLY A 2 1.21 -16.80 -7.41
N TYR A 3 0.82 -15.75 -8.11
CA TYR A 3 1.62 -14.56 -8.39
C TYR A 3 1.88 -13.72 -7.14
N TYR A 4 3.05 -13.12 -7.07
CA TYR A 4 3.42 -12.20 -6.00
C TYR A 4 3.35 -10.75 -6.50
N SER A 5 3.30 -9.81 -5.56
CA SER A 5 3.27 -8.39 -5.85
C SER A 5 4.14 -7.62 -4.87
N GLU A 6 4.63 -6.50 -5.34
CA GLU A 6 5.11 -5.40 -4.49
C GLU A 6 3.92 -4.46 -4.27
N VAL A 7 3.68 -4.09 -3.02
CA VAL A 7 2.52 -3.29 -2.63
C VAL A 7 2.94 -2.15 -1.74
N GLY A 8 2.62 -0.93 -2.15
CA GLY A 8 2.81 0.28 -1.38
C GLY A 8 1.46 0.90 -1.02
N LEU A 9 1.30 1.28 0.24
CA LEU A 9 0.15 2.04 0.73
C LEU A 9 0.63 3.20 1.57
N THR A 10 0.26 4.41 1.16
CA THR A 10 0.39 5.62 1.97
C THR A 10 -0.99 6.13 2.34
N ILE A 11 -1.12 6.66 3.55
CA ILE A 11 -2.38 7.20 4.05
C ILE A 11 -2.10 8.44 4.92
N SER A 12 -2.95 9.46 4.79
CA SER A 12 -2.91 10.65 5.62
C SER A 12 -3.20 10.31 7.08
N ALA A 13 -2.77 11.16 8.01
CA ALA A 13 -3.12 11.01 9.42
C ALA A 13 -4.64 10.93 9.67
N ALA A 14 -5.44 11.65 8.87
CA ALA A 14 -6.89 11.63 8.94
C ALA A 14 -7.46 10.29 8.44
N GLY A 15 -7.02 9.81 7.27
CA GLY A 15 -7.39 8.51 6.75
C GLY A 15 -6.98 7.37 7.68
N TYR A 16 -5.79 7.44 8.26
CA TYR A 16 -5.30 6.44 9.22
C TYR A 16 -6.18 6.36 10.47
N LYS A 17 -6.64 7.50 10.99
CA LYS A 17 -7.56 7.54 12.13
C LYS A 17 -8.91 6.89 11.80
N GLN A 18 -9.41 7.07 10.57
CA GLN A 18 -10.64 6.42 10.12
C GLN A 18 -10.44 4.90 9.97
N LEU A 19 -9.35 4.47 9.32
CA LEU A 19 -9.01 3.06 9.11
C LEU A 19 -8.87 2.33 10.45
N THR A 20 -8.08 2.88 11.39
CA THR A 20 -7.89 2.31 12.73
C THR A 20 -9.16 2.34 13.55
N GLY A 21 -9.97 3.40 13.44
CA GLY A 21 -11.30 3.44 14.05
C GLY A 21 -12.15 2.25 13.63
N LYS A 22 -12.25 1.98 12.33
CA LYS A 22 -13.00 0.83 11.80
C LYS A 22 -12.42 -0.51 12.21
N LEU A 23 -11.09 -0.64 12.22
CA LEU A 23 -10.41 -1.85 12.70
C LEU A 23 -10.72 -2.10 14.19
N THR A 24 -10.76 -1.05 14.99
CA THR A 24 -11.05 -1.19 16.43
C THR A 24 -12.49 -1.57 16.75
N THR A 25 -13.43 -1.16 15.90
CA THR A 25 -14.87 -1.49 16.00
C THR A 25 -15.23 -2.78 15.27
N LEU A 26 -14.29 -3.45 14.63
CA LEU A 26 -14.53 -4.68 13.89
C LEU A 26 -14.90 -5.81 14.85
N GLU A 27 -16.14 -6.30 14.73
CA GLU A 27 -16.68 -7.36 15.59
C GLU A 27 -16.12 -8.75 15.28
N ASP A 28 -15.76 -8.98 14.01
CA ASP A 28 -15.12 -10.22 13.56
C ASP A 28 -13.66 -10.25 14.05
N SER A 29 -13.43 -11.01 15.13
CA SER A 29 -12.12 -11.14 15.76
C SER A 29 -11.09 -11.85 14.88
N GLU A 30 -11.53 -12.81 14.05
CA GLU A 30 -10.62 -13.54 13.16
C GLU A 30 -10.15 -12.62 12.05
N LEU A 31 -11.09 -11.92 11.40
CA LEU A 31 -10.78 -10.92 10.38
C LEU A 31 -9.88 -9.81 10.95
N ARG A 32 -10.20 -9.31 12.14
CA ARG A 32 -9.40 -8.30 12.82
C ARG A 32 -7.96 -8.77 13.02
N THR A 33 -7.79 -10.00 13.50
CA THR A 33 -6.46 -10.57 13.74
C THR A 33 -5.65 -10.68 12.45
N VAL A 34 -6.25 -11.13 11.34
CA VAL A 34 -5.53 -11.24 10.06
C VAL A 34 -5.20 -9.87 9.46
N VAL A 35 -6.07 -8.87 9.61
CA VAL A 35 -5.78 -7.48 9.18
C VAL A 35 -4.67 -6.86 10.04
N GLU A 36 -4.74 -7.02 11.36
CA GLU A 36 -3.68 -6.54 12.27
C GLU A 36 -2.34 -7.21 11.94
N ASN A 37 -2.35 -8.51 11.63
CA ASN A 37 -1.16 -9.23 11.18
C ASN A 37 -0.61 -8.72 9.85
N LEU A 38 -1.47 -8.44 8.86
CA LEU A 38 -1.07 -7.85 7.57
C LEU A 38 -0.31 -6.54 7.77
N LEU A 39 -0.87 -5.62 8.57
CA LEU A 39 -0.28 -4.31 8.83
C LEU A 39 0.99 -4.40 9.68
N ALA A 40 1.04 -5.32 10.64
CA ALA A 40 2.19 -5.50 11.52
C ALA A 40 3.39 -6.16 10.83
N HIS A 41 3.16 -6.95 9.78
CA HIS A 41 4.20 -7.70 9.07
C HIS A 41 4.50 -7.13 7.67
N ALA A 42 4.26 -5.83 7.47
CA ALA A 42 4.83 -5.13 6.33
C ALA A 42 6.37 -5.15 6.40
N ASP A 43 7.04 -5.35 5.28
CA ASP A 43 8.50 -5.31 5.19
C ASP A 43 9.05 -3.93 5.56
N THR A 44 8.30 -2.87 5.27
CA THR A 44 8.59 -1.52 5.72
C THR A 44 7.34 -0.83 6.21
N HIS A 45 7.47 -0.16 7.35
CA HIS A 45 6.41 0.67 7.93
C HIS A 45 7.03 1.96 8.48
N TYR A 46 6.55 3.12 8.01
CA TYR A 46 6.98 4.43 8.47
C TYR A 46 5.80 5.29 8.91
N THR A 47 6.06 6.12 9.92
CA THR A 47 5.13 7.15 10.40
C THR A 47 5.77 8.52 10.19
N SER A 48 5.07 9.43 9.52
CA SER A 48 5.50 10.82 9.37
C SER A 48 5.38 11.57 10.71
N LYS A 49 5.96 12.78 10.80
CA LYS A 49 5.80 13.64 11.98
C LYS A 49 4.36 14.08 12.21
N GLU A 50 3.59 14.22 11.13
CA GLU A 50 2.19 14.65 11.16
C GLU A 50 1.23 13.47 11.41
N GLY A 51 1.75 12.24 11.44
CA GLY A 51 0.99 11.03 11.75
C GLY A 51 0.54 10.23 10.53
N ASP A 52 1.01 10.60 9.33
CA ASP A 52 0.77 9.83 8.11
C ASP A 52 1.51 8.49 8.19
N GLN A 53 1.00 7.49 7.49
CA GLN A 53 1.59 6.15 7.52
C GLN A 53 1.95 5.68 6.11
N LEU A 54 3.03 4.92 6.02
CA LEU A 54 3.45 4.17 4.85
C LEU A 54 3.60 2.70 5.24
N TRP A 55 3.02 1.80 4.46
CA TRP A 55 3.36 0.38 4.46
C TRP A 55 3.88 -0.03 3.09
N PHE A 56 4.88 -0.91 3.10
CA PHE A 56 5.36 -1.59 1.91
C PHE A 56 5.50 -3.08 2.19
N TRP A 57 4.92 -3.88 1.31
CA TRP A 57 5.06 -5.33 1.29
C TRP A 57 5.78 -5.73 0.02
N ASN A 58 6.92 -6.39 0.18
CA ASN A 58 7.69 -6.93 -0.91
C ASN A 58 7.34 -8.41 -1.08
N TRP A 59 7.15 -8.85 -2.33
CA TRP A 59 6.95 -10.25 -2.65
C TRP A 59 5.80 -10.89 -1.85
N THR A 60 4.65 -10.22 -1.81
CA THR A 60 3.45 -10.67 -1.08
C THR A 60 2.35 -11.16 -2.01
N LYS A 61 1.50 -12.07 -1.54
CA LYS A 61 0.31 -12.47 -2.29
C LYS A 61 -0.82 -11.49 -2.01
N TRP A 62 -1.21 -10.74 -3.03
CA TRP A 62 -2.22 -9.68 -2.90
C TRP A 62 -3.48 -10.03 -3.70
N TYR A 63 -4.38 -10.81 -3.10
CA TYR A 63 -5.63 -11.23 -3.75
C TYR A 63 -6.85 -10.75 -2.97
N SER A 64 -7.85 -10.23 -3.69
CA SER A 64 -9.14 -9.84 -3.11
C SER A 64 -9.94 -11.02 -2.52
N THR A 65 -9.51 -12.25 -2.76
CA THR A 65 -10.06 -13.44 -2.10
C THR A 65 -9.58 -13.61 -0.66
N PHE A 66 -8.48 -12.95 -0.28
CA PHE A 66 -8.02 -12.93 1.10
C PHE A 66 -8.83 -11.90 1.89
N PRO A 67 -9.39 -12.29 3.04
CA PRO A 67 -10.34 -11.47 3.77
C PRO A 67 -9.73 -10.14 4.24
N GLU A 68 -8.46 -10.15 4.65
CA GLU A 68 -7.71 -8.95 5.06
C GLU A 68 -7.49 -7.96 3.91
N ILE A 69 -7.20 -8.47 2.71
CA ILE A 69 -6.98 -7.65 1.51
C ILE A 69 -8.31 -7.07 1.04
N ASN A 70 -9.36 -7.89 1.00
CA ASN A 70 -10.70 -7.46 0.65
C ASN A 70 -11.21 -6.37 1.59
N TRP A 71 -11.03 -6.57 2.90
CA TRP A 71 -11.44 -5.62 3.91
C TRP A 71 -10.67 -4.31 3.78
N LEU A 72 -9.33 -4.37 3.62
CA LEU A 72 -8.50 -3.18 3.46
C LEU A 72 -8.92 -2.37 2.22
N GLN A 73 -9.09 -3.02 1.07
CA GLN A 73 -9.55 -2.37 -0.16
C GLN A 73 -10.94 -1.74 0.03
N ALA A 74 -11.88 -2.43 0.69
CA ALA A 74 -13.19 -1.87 0.99
C ALA A 74 -13.08 -0.62 1.88
N GLN A 75 -12.16 -0.61 2.85
CA GLN A 75 -11.96 0.57 3.70
C GLN A 75 -11.35 1.74 2.94
N LEU A 76 -10.37 1.49 2.07
CA LEU A 76 -9.78 2.54 1.22
C LEU A 76 -10.81 3.15 0.27
N ASN A 77 -11.71 2.35 -0.30
CA ASN A 77 -12.80 2.82 -1.15
C ASN A 77 -13.81 3.74 -0.43
N GLU A 78 -13.87 3.69 0.89
CA GLU A 78 -14.71 4.59 1.69
C GLU A 78 -13.99 5.87 2.13
N LEU A 79 -12.66 5.91 2.01
CA LEU A 79 -11.88 7.12 2.27
C LEU A 79 -11.99 8.10 1.09
N ASP A 80 -11.69 9.37 1.36
CA ASP A 80 -11.46 10.31 0.28
C ASP A 80 -10.24 9.86 -0.52
N ALA A 81 -10.32 9.93 -1.85
CA ALA A 81 -9.18 9.63 -2.71
C ALA A 81 -7.97 10.53 -2.41
N GLN A 82 -8.15 11.68 -1.77
CA GLN A 82 -7.06 12.53 -1.30
C GLN A 82 -6.42 12.07 0.00
N ASP A 83 -6.99 11.11 0.72
CA ASP A 83 -6.47 10.64 2.01
C ASP A 83 -5.56 9.42 1.88
N PHE A 84 -5.41 8.84 0.68
CA PHE A 84 -4.52 7.71 0.47
C PHE A 84 -3.93 7.69 -0.93
N TYR A 85 -2.84 6.94 -1.06
CA TYR A 85 -2.29 6.54 -2.35
C TYR A 85 -1.77 5.12 -2.26
N PHE A 86 -2.24 4.28 -3.18
CA PHE A 86 -2.00 2.84 -3.24
C PHE A 86 -1.36 2.49 -4.58
N ILE A 87 -0.35 1.62 -4.54
CA ILE A 87 0.32 1.07 -5.71
C ILE A 87 0.49 -0.44 -5.52
N ARG A 88 0.10 -1.24 -6.51
CA ARG A 88 0.46 -2.65 -6.63
C ARG A 88 1.21 -2.86 -7.94
N ILE A 89 2.37 -3.52 -7.87
CA ILE A 89 3.12 -3.98 -9.02
C ILE A 89 3.13 -5.51 -8.96
N GLY A 90 2.54 -6.17 -9.95
CA GLY A 90 2.66 -7.61 -10.11
C GLY A 90 3.86 -8.03 -10.94
N GLU A 91 3.88 -9.31 -11.32
CA GLU A 91 5.04 -9.92 -11.99
C GLU A 91 5.12 -9.55 -13.49
N GLU A 92 3.99 -9.19 -14.10
CA GLU A 92 3.94 -8.80 -15.51
C GLU A 92 4.27 -7.30 -15.68
N PHE A 93 4.87 -6.98 -16.81
CA PHE A 93 5.42 -5.64 -17.04
C PHE A 93 4.36 -4.52 -16.99
N ASP A 94 3.15 -4.81 -17.45
CA ASP A 94 2.00 -3.92 -17.48
C ASP A 94 1.03 -4.16 -16.30
N ASP A 95 1.37 -5.05 -15.37
CA ASP A 95 0.55 -5.33 -14.19
C ASP A 95 0.86 -4.34 -13.07
N VAL A 96 0.51 -3.07 -13.32
CA VAL A 96 0.59 -1.99 -12.33
C VAL A 96 -0.81 -1.44 -12.07
N GLU A 97 -1.23 -1.50 -10.82
CA GLU A 97 -2.48 -0.92 -10.35
C GLU A 97 -2.17 0.25 -9.41
N THR A 98 -2.88 1.36 -9.59
CA THR A 98 -2.79 2.52 -8.71
C THR A 98 -4.18 2.97 -8.31
N ASP A 99 -4.35 3.37 -7.05
CA ASP A 99 -5.61 3.91 -6.54
C ASP A 99 -5.35 5.05 -5.53
N GLY A 100 -6.34 5.92 -5.35
CA GLY A 100 -6.19 7.16 -4.63
C GLY A 100 -5.43 8.23 -5.44
N SER A 101 -5.29 9.40 -4.84
CA SER A 101 -4.79 10.62 -5.49
C SER A 101 -4.11 11.56 -4.49
N TRP A 102 -3.65 11.05 -3.35
CA TRP A 102 -3.03 11.89 -2.32
C TRP A 102 -1.76 12.59 -2.84
N CYS A 103 -1.93 13.86 -3.22
CA CYS A 103 -0.90 14.64 -3.89
C CYS A 103 0.22 15.13 -2.96
N GLU A 104 -0.02 15.18 -1.64
CA GLU A 104 1.00 15.64 -0.68
C GLU A 104 2.05 14.58 -0.38
N ASN A 105 1.68 13.28 -0.50
CA ASN A 105 2.52 12.08 -0.32
C ASN A 105 3.94 12.38 0.22
N PRO A 106 4.10 12.57 1.55
CA PRO A 106 5.36 12.99 2.16
C PRO A 106 6.44 11.90 2.09
N PHE A 107 6.09 10.70 1.64
CA PHE A 107 6.99 9.58 1.45
C PHE A 107 7.52 9.48 0.02
N GLU A 108 7.07 10.35 -0.89
CA GLU A 108 7.44 10.35 -2.32
C GLU A 108 7.29 8.96 -2.95
N MET A 109 6.30 8.18 -2.50
CA MET A 109 6.04 6.85 -3.03
C MET A 109 5.61 6.93 -4.50
N GLU A 110 6.41 6.39 -5.42
CA GLU A 110 6.15 6.42 -6.85
C GLU A 110 6.63 5.14 -7.56
N VAL A 111 6.08 4.87 -8.74
CA VAL A 111 6.64 3.87 -9.66
C VAL A 111 7.61 4.58 -10.59
N SER A 112 8.90 4.23 -10.50
CA SER A 112 9.92 4.73 -11.43
C SER A 112 10.34 3.64 -12.42
N ARG A 113 10.38 3.99 -13.71
CA ARG A 113 10.95 3.14 -14.77
C ARG A 113 11.79 4.00 -15.70
N GLY A 114 13.02 3.59 -15.95
CA GLY A 114 13.94 4.35 -16.80
C GLY A 114 14.94 3.47 -17.54
N ILE A 115 15.44 3.99 -18.65
CA ILE A 115 16.61 3.46 -19.38
C ILE A 115 17.78 4.37 -19.02
N SER A 116 18.87 3.80 -18.51
CA SER A 116 20.11 4.54 -18.26
C SER A 116 21.14 4.23 -19.35
N MET A 117 21.89 5.25 -19.77
CA MET A 117 22.98 5.14 -20.74
C MET A 117 24.23 5.79 -20.16
N ARG A 118 25.40 5.36 -20.61
CA ARG A 118 26.69 6.00 -20.31
C ARG A 118 27.42 6.30 -21.61
N GLU A 119 28.22 7.36 -21.60
CA GLU A 119 29.05 7.75 -22.74
C GLU A 119 30.15 6.70 -22.94
N ALA A 120 30.36 6.27 -24.19
CA ALA A 120 31.49 5.40 -24.53
C ALA A 120 32.77 6.25 -24.46
N ILE A 121 33.63 5.97 -23.49
CA ILE A 121 34.96 6.60 -23.44
C ILE A 121 35.76 5.99 -24.60
N GLU A 122 35.98 6.78 -25.66
CA GLU A 122 36.95 6.43 -26.70
C GLU A 122 38.37 6.52 -26.09
N ALA A 123 39.14 5.44 -26.27
CA ALA A 123 40.50 5.27 -25.72
C ALA A 123 41.56 5.99 -26.55
#